data_AF-A0A0S8ARE7-F1
#
_entry.id   AF-A0A0S8ARE7-F1
#
_cell.length_a   1.000
_cell.length_b   1.000
_cell.length_c   1.000
_cell.angle_alpha   90.00
_cell.angle_beta   90.00
_cell.angle_gamma   90.00
#
_symmetry.space_group_name_H-M   'P 1'
#
loop_
_entity.id
_entity.type
_entity.pdbx_description
1 polymer ?
#
loop_
_entity_poly.entity_id
_entity_poly.type
_entity_poly.pdbx_seq_one_letter_code
_entity_poly.pdbx_strand_id
1 'polypeptide(L)' 'TLVLFKDGDHIVVSTEEYSVRFLLISGKPLHEPVAWHGPIVMNTQEELRVAFEEYEKGTFIKHK' A
#
# COMPACT_ATOMS: atom_id res chain seq x y z
N THR A 1 3.89 1.68 17.38
CA THR A 1 2.81 0.69 17.51
C THR A 1 1.86 0.84 16.33
N LEU A 2 1.46 -0.25 15.68
CA LEU A 2 0.42 -0.26 14.66
C LEU A 2 -0.84 -0.87 15.26
N VAL A 3 -1.97 -0.21 15.09
CA VAL A 3 -3.28 -0.70 15.55
C VAL A 3 -4.15 -0.89 14.32
N LEU A 4 -4.59 -2.13 14.08
CA LEU A 4 -5.56 -2.43 13.03
C LEU A 4 -6.96 -2.36 13.63
N PHE A 5 -7.73 -1.36 13.20
CA PHE A 5 -9.13 -1.21 13.58
C PHE A 5 -10.00 -2.15 12.75
N LYS A 6 -11.11 -2.60 13.35
CA LYS A 6 -12.20 -3.31 12.66
C LYS A 6 -13.27 -2.29 12.25
N ASP A 7 -14.39 -2.79 11.73
CA ASP A 7 -15.56 -1.99 11.39
C ASP A 7 -15.95 -1.03 12.54
N GLY A 8 -16.27 0.21 12.17
CA GLY A 8 -16.65 1.27 13.08
C GLY A 8 -16.64 2.62 12.38
N ASP A 9 -17.38 3.58 12.93
CA ASP A 9 -17.63 4.87 12.28
C ASP A 9 -16.72 6.00 12.80
N HIS A 10 -16.13 5.80 13.98
CA HIS A 10 -15.36 6.83 14.68
C HIS A 10 -14.12 6.24 15.36
N ILE A 11 -13.07 7.06 15.45
CA ILE A 11 -11.92 6.82 16.32
C ILE A 11 -11.86 7.92 17.39
N VAL A 12 -11.43 7.55 18.60
CA VAL A 12 -11.18 8.51 19.68
C VAL A 12 -9.71 8.45 20.04
N VAL A 13 -9.04 9.60 20.06
CA VAL A 13 -7.64 9.73 20.44
C VAL A 13 -7.54 10.75 21.57
N SER A 14 -6.98 10.32 22.70
CA SER A 14 -6.76 11.16 23.88
C SER A 14 -5.31 11.05 24.34
N THR A 15 -4.74 12.17 24.78
CA THR A 15 -3.43 12.22 25.43
C THR A 15 -3.56 12.88 26.78
N GLU A 16 -2.73 12.47 27.74
CA GLU A 16 -2.68 13.11 29.05
C GLU A 16 -1.55 14.15 29.07
N GLU A 17 -0.38 13.77 29.56
CA GLU A 17 0.70 14.72 29.87
C GLU A 17 1.53 15.14 28.65
N TYR A 18 1.61 14.31 27.61
CA TYR A 18 2.47 14.51 26.45
C TYR A 18 1.69 14.54 25.13
N SER A 19 2.15 15.37 24.20
CA SER A 19 1.57 15.43 22.86
C SER A 19 1.87 14.16 22.06
N VAL A 20 0.90 13.75 21.24
CA VAL A 20 1.03 12.60 20.34
C VAL A 20 1.11 13.07 18.89
N ARG A 21 1.92 12.37 18.10
CA ARG A 21 1.94 12.48 16.63
C ARG A 21 1.61 11.12 16.07
N PHE A 22 0.54 11.04 15.27
CA PHE A 22 0.11 9.80 14.63
C PHE A 22 -0.41 10.09 13.22
N LEU A 23 -0.47 9.03 12.41
CA LEU A 23 -1.12 9.03 11.10
C LEU A 23 -2.35 8.14 11.17
N LEU A 24 -3.49 8.66 10.73
CA LEU A 24 -4.68 7.87 10.44
C LEU A 24 -4.70 7.57 8.94
N ILE A 25 -4.70 6.30 8.57
CA ILE A 25 -4.80 5.85 7.19
C ILE A 25 -6.06 5.00 7.09
N SER A 26 -6.94 5.33 6.14
CA SER A 26 -8.16 4.58 5.84
C SER A 26 -8.38 4.51 4.34
N GLY A 27 -9.07 3.47 3.87
CA GLY A 27 -9.35 3.28 2.45
C GLY A 27 -10.30 2.12 2.24
N LYS A 28 -11.09 2.19 1.15
CA LYS A 28 -11.94 1.07 0.74
C LYS A 28 -11.04 -0.05 0.20
N PRO A 29 -11.20 -1.31 0.65
CA PRO A 29 -10.46 -2.42 0.06
C PRO A 29 -10.76 -2.54 -1.43
N LEU A 30 -9.71 -2.69 -2.24
CA LEU A 30 -9.84 -2.91 -3.69
C LEU A 30 -10.37 -4.32 -4.01
N HIS A 31 -10.18 -5.27 -3.10
CA HIS A 31 -10.52 -6.69 -3.29
C HIS A 31 -9.86 -7.35 -4.51
N GLU A 32 -8.72 -6.82 -4.93
CA GLU A 32 -7.92 -7.37 -6.01
C GLU A 32 -6.76 -8.19 -5.43
N PRO A 33 -6.30 -9.24 -6.14
CA PRO A 33 -5.07 -9.93 -5.77
C PRO A 33 -3.89 -8.97 -5.77
N VAL A 34 -2.95 -9.20 -4.85
CA VAL A 34 -1.71 -8.43 -4.73
C VAL A 34 -0.53 -9.37 -4.98
N ALA A 35 0.19 -9.11 -6.06
CA ALA A 35 1.49 -9.69 -6.33
C ALA A 35 2.55 -8.61 -6.10
N TRP A 36 3.49 -8.84 -5.19
CA TRP A 36 4.51 -7.87 -4.80
C TRP A 36 5.91 -8.46 -4.84
N HIS A 37 6.84 -7.75 -5.49
CA HIS A 37 8.27 -8.04 -5.40
C HIS A 37 9.08 -6.74 -5.48
N GLY A 38 9.84 -6.43 -4.42
CA GLY A 38 10.69 -5.24 -4.36
C GLY A 38 9.91 -3.93 -4.56
N PRO A 39 10.27 -3.09 -5.55
CA PRO A 39 9.61 -1.79 -5.75
C PRO A 39 8.33 -1.88 -6.62
N ILE A 40 7.94 -3.05 -7.12
CA ILE A 40 6.85 -3.21 -8.08
C ILE A 40 5.71 -4.03 -7.45
N VAL A 41 4.50 -3.50 -7.53
CA VAL A 41 3.25 -4.15 -7.11
C VAL A 41 2.33 -4.28 -8.33
N MET A 42 1.80 -5.47 -8.58
CA MET A 42 0.86 -5.82 -9.64
C MET A 42 -0.26 -6.71 -9.08
N ASN A 43 -1.20 -7.16 -9.93
CA ASN A 43 -2.26 -8.07 -9.52
C ASN A 43 -1.82 -9.55 -9.63
N THR A 44 -0.99 -9.92 -10.61
CA THR A 44 -0.56 -11.30 -10.84
C THR A 44 0.96 -11.49 -10.87
N GLN A 45 1.43 -12.73 -10.66
CA GLN A 45 2.86 -13.08 -10.75
C GLN A 45 3.41 -12.92 -12.19
N GLU A 46 2.56 -13.15 -13.18
CA GLU A 46 2.92 -12.99 -14.59
C GLU A 46 3.13 -11.51 -14.95
N GLU A 47 2.25 -10.62 -14.45
CA GLU A 47 2.45 -9.17 -14.57
C GLU A 47 3.74 -8.70 -13.91
N LEU A 48 4.09 -9.23 -12.73
CA LEU A 48 5.38 -8.93 -12.09
C LEU A 48 6.55 -9.36 -12.97
N ARG A 49 6.52 -10.58 -13.51
CA ARG A 49 7.58 -11.09 -14.40
C ARG A 49 7.79 -10.16 -15.58
N VAL A 50 6.70 -9.78 -16.26
CA VAL A 50 6.74 -8.83 -17.38
C VAL A 50 7.28 -7.46 -16.93
N ALA A 51 6.80 -6.94 -15.80
CA ALA A 51 7.23 -5.65 -15.26
C ALA A 51 8.74 -5.59 -14.97
N PHE A 52 9.31 -6.67 -14.40
CA PHE A 52 10.74 -6.76 -14.17
C PHE A 52 11.54 -6.86 -15.47
N GLU A 53 11.07 -7.63 -16.45
CA GLU A 53 11.71 -7.67 -17.76
C GLU A 53 11.71 -6.31 -18.46
N GLU A 54 10.63 -5.56 -18.36
CA GLU A 54 10.55 -4.21 -18.91
C GLU A 54 11.44 -3.22 -18.14
N TYR A 55 11.55 -3.39 -16.83
CA TYR A 55 12.46 -2.61 -16.00
C TYR A 55 13.92 -2.85 -16.40
N GLU A 56 14.33 -4.12 -16.54
CA GLU A 56 15.67 -4.50 -17.01
C GLU A 56 15.98 -3.98 -18.42
N LYS A 57 14.96 -3.95 -19.30
CA LYS A 57 15.07 -3.42 -20.66
C LYS A 57 14.98 -1.89 -20.74
N GLY A 58 14.69 -1.20 -19.63
CA GLY A 58 14.47 0.25 -19.61
C GLY A 58 13.19 0.71 -20.31
N THR A 59 12.23 -0.19 -20.56
CA THR A 59 10.97 0.05 -21.28
C THR A 59 9.73 0.03 -20.37
N PHE A 60 9.93 0.04 -19.05
CA PHE A 60 8.87 0.02 -18.06
C PHE A 60 7.92 1.23 -18.15
N ILE A 61 8.46 2.43 -18.37
CA ILE A 61 7.66 3.67 -18.54
C ILE A 61 7.23 3.80 -20.00
N LYS A 62 5.91 3.70 -20.26
CA LYS A 62 5.35 3.66 -21.62
C LYS A 62 5.13 5.02 -22.27
N HIS A 63 4.99 6.08 -21.48
CA HIS A 63 4.73 7.43 -21.97
C HIS A 63 5.75 8.40 -21.36
N LYS A 64 6.52 9.08 -22.22
CA LYS A 64 7.34 10.24 -21.86
C LYS A 64 6.55 11.52 -22.13
#